data_AF-A0AA89AQV3-F1
#
_entry.id   AF-A0AA89AQV3-F1
#
_cell.length_a   1.000
_cell.length_b   1.000
_cell.length_c   1.000
_cell.angle_alpha   90.00
_cell.angle_beta   90.00
_cell.angle_gamma   90.00
#
_symmetry.space_group_name_H-M   'P 1'
#
loop_
_entity.id
_entity.type
_entity.pdbx_description
1 polymer ?
#
loop_
_entity_poly.entity_id
_entity_poly.type
_entity_poly.pdbx_seq_one_letter_code
_entity_poly.pdbx_strand_id
1 'polypeptide(L)'
;MAFVTLKDMGSDFHRLERFDGGDFVRWQRKMHFLLVTVKVYYVIVNPRPPEPGENEEESVAKTRERLRWDQDDEICRGHILNGMSNTLFDAYHTVKTAKELWNQLERRYITEDATSKRFIVSKFFDYKMVDGRSVMEQFNEIKSILDRYSQHKLALDEFIVVTSIIDKLPPSWKNFRNNLKHRKEDINLDELGTHLRIEEDLRKEEKSKSEGEDEEAKREESHIEGNWKSADSKMQLELAFQNHQLLLSVTHVP
;
A
#
# COMPACT_ATOMS: atom_id res chain seq x y z
N MET A 1 -23.62 -38.39 -17.41
CA MET A 1 -23.50 -37.63 -16.14
C MET A 1 -23.21 -38.62 -15.03
N ALA A 2 -21.96 -38.75 -14.61
CA ALA A 2 -21.57 -39.67 -13.54
C ALA A 2 -21.95 -39.06 -12.18
N PHE A 3 -22.71 -39.80 -11.39
CA PHE A 3 -22.98 -39.46 -10.00
C PHE A 3 -21.70 -39.63 -9.20
N VAL A 4 -21.09 -38.51 -8.77
CA VAL A 4 -19.97 -38.50 -7.82
C VAL A 4 -20.53 -38.85 -6.45
N THR A 5 -20.01 -39.91 -5.82
CA THR A 5 -20.50 -40.35 -4.52
C THR A 5 -19.92 -39.50 -3.39
N LEU A 6 -20.60 -39.41 -2.24
CA LEU A 6 -20.11 -38.66 -1.05
C LEU A 6 -18.70 -39.11 -0.59
N LYS A 7 -18.34 -40.35 -0.93
CA LYS A 7 -17.02 -40.94 -0.66
C LYS A 7 -15.93 -40.34 -1.56
N ASP A 8 -16.28 -39.99 -2.80
CA ASP A 8 -15.38 -39.36 -3.78
C ASP A 8 -15.10 -37.88 -3.44
N MET A 9 -16.04 -37.18 -2.79
CA MET A 9 -15.76 -35.83 -2.25
C MET A 9 -14.78 -35.88 -1.08
N GLY A 10 -14.81 -36.96 -0.28
CA GLY A 10 -13.86 -37.23 0.82
C GLY A 10 -12.40 -37.26 0.36
N SER A 11 -12.13 -37.79 -0.84
CA SER A 11 -10.79 -37.89 -1.44
C SER A 11 -10.28 -36.60 -2.09
N ASP A 12 -11.15 -35.66 -2.47
CA ASP A 12 -10.70 -34.37 -3.02
C ASP A 12 -10.18 -33.39 -1.96
N PHE A 13 -10.46 -33.64 -0.68
CA PHE A 13 -10.00 -32.80 0.42
C PHE A 13 -8.49 -32.90 0.71
N HIS A 14 -7.80 -33.88 0.15
CA HIS A 14 -6.32 -33.94 0.17
C HIS A 14 -5.67 -32.77 -0.57
N ARG A 15 -6.45 -31.92 -1.25
CA ARG A 15 -6.03 -30.71 -1.96
C ARG A 15 -6.35 -29.41 -1.20
N LEU A 16 -6.79 -29.49 0.06
CA LEU A 16 -6.94 -28.27 0.86
C LEU A 16 -5.55 -27.65 1.08
N GLU A 17 -5.32 -26.50 0.46
CA GLU A 17 -4.12 -25.71 0.67
C GLU A 17 -3.95 -25.42 2.16
N ARG A 18 -2.75 -25.68 2.68
CA ARG A 18 -2.45 -25.49 4.10
C ARG A 18 -2.51 -24.00 4.43
N PHE A 19 -3.14 -23.66 5.55
CA PHE A 19 -3.12 -22.30 6.07
C PHE A 19 -1.74 -21.95 6.59
N ASP A 20 -1.17 -20.87 6.06
CA ASP A 20 0.15 -20.35 6.43
C ASP A 20 0.07 -18.98 7.13
N GLY A 21 -1.14 -18.45 7.32
CA GLY A 21 -1.40 -17.12 7.87
C GLY A 21 -2.10 -16.19 6.87
N GLY A 22 -2.05 -16.49 5.57
CA GLY A 22 -2.71 -15.71 4.51
C GLY A 22 -4.16 -16.14 4.24
N ASP A 23 -4.95 -15.23 3.66
CA ASP A 23 -6.30 -15.51 3.14
C ASP A 23 -7.22 -16.29 4.11
N PHE A 24 -7.13 -15.98 5.41
CA PHE A 24 -7.81 -16.74 6.46
C PHE A 24 -9.28 -16.98 6.18
N VAL A 25 -10.04 -15.99 5.71
CA VAL A 25 -11.47 -16.13 5.40
C VAL A 25 -11.73 -17.20 4.33
N ARG A 26 -10.86 -17.32 3.32
CA ARG A 26 -10.99 -18.34 2.28
C ARG A 26 -10.67 -19.71 2.85
N TRP A 27 -9.55 -19.85 3.56
CA TRP A 27 -9.19 -21.12 4.18
C TRP A 27 -10.24 -21.57 5.19
N GLN A 28 -10.69 -20.68 6.06
CA GLN A 28 -11.71 -20.92 7.06
C GLN A 28 -13.01 -21.44 6.44
N ARG A 29 -13.47 -20.85 5.32
CA ARG A 29 -14.66 -21.34 4.60
C ARG A 29 -14.47 -22.75 4.07
N LYS A 30 -13.30 -23.06 3.49
CA LYS A 30 -13.00 -24.41 2.99
C LYS A 30 -12.92 -25.42 4.15
N MET A 31 -12.29 -25.02 5.27
CA MET A 31 -12.21 -25.84 6.49
C MET A 31 -13.59 -26.08 7.09
N HIS A 32 -14.44 -25.05 7.19
CA HIS A 32 -15.84 -25.18 7.62
C HIS A 32 -16.58 -26.20 6.77
N PHE A 33 -16.49 -26.11 5.44
CA PHE A 33 -17.14 -27.06 4.55
C PHE A 33 -16.67 -28.49 4.82
N LEU A 34 -15.36 -28.72 4.99
CA LEU A 34 -14.80 -30.01 5.36
C LEU A 34 -15.36 -30.54 6.69
N LEU A 35 -15.36 -29.71 7.74
CA LEU A 35 -15.86 -30.08 9.06
C LEU A 35 -17.36 -30.42 9.06
N VAL A 36 -18.15 -29.74 8.22
CA VAL A 36 -19.56 -30.06 7.99
C VAL A 36 -19.71 -31.37 7.24
N THR A 37 -18.91 -31.61 6.20
CA THR A 37 -18.93 -32.86 5.42
C THR A 37 -18.60 -34.08 6.30
N VAL A 38 -17.63 -33.96 7.20
CA VAL A 38 -17.29 -35.03 8.17
C VAL A 38 -18.17 -35.00 9.42
N LYS A 39 -19.18 -34.12 9.49
CA LYS A 39 -20.22 -34.03 10.53
C LYS A 39 -19.72 -33.72 11.95
N VAL A 40 -18.59 -33.05 12.09
CA VAL A 40 -18.02 -32.67 13.39
C VAL A 40 -18.11 -31.18 13.70
N TYR A 41 -18.47 -30.34 12.72
CA TYR A 41 -18.55 -28.87 12.92
C TYR A 41 -19.43 -28.44 14.11
N TYR A 42 -20.44 -29.25 14.45
CA TYR A 42 -21.37 -28.94 15.54
C TYR A 42 -20.69 -28.73 16.90
N VAL A 43 -19.52 -29.33 17.16
CA VAL A 43 -18.78 -29.17 18.43
C VAL A 43 -18.22 -27.76 18.63
N ILE A 44 -18.02 -27.00 17.54
CA ILE A 44 -17.62 -25.59 17.60
C ILE A 44 -18.81 -24.72 18.05
N VAL A 45 -20.02 -25.06 17.59
CA VAL A 45 -21.23 -24.28 17.84
C VAL A 45 -21.81 -24.64 19.20
N ASN A 46 -22.05 -25.93 19.43
CA ASN A 46 -22.78 -26.44 20.58
C ASN A 46 -21.83 -26.75 21.74
N PRO A 47 -22.17 -26.35 22.98
CA PRO A 47 -21.37 -26.70 24.13
C PRO A 47 -21.36 -28.22 24.35
N ARG A 48 -20.26 -28.72 24.92
CA ARG A 48 -20.21 -30.08 25.45
C ARG A 48 -21.33 -30.29 26.47
N PRO A 49 -22.04 -31.43 26.46
CA PRO A 49 -23.02 -31.73 27.50
C PRO A 49 -22.36 -31.69 28.89
N PRO A 50 -23.06 -31.18 29.91
CA PRO A 50 -22.50 -31.07 31.26
C PRO A 50 -22.28 -32.44 31.90
N GLU A 51 -21.34 -32.50 32.84
CA GLU A 51 -21.23 -33.64 33.76
C GLU A 51 -22.49 -33.75 34.63
N PRO A 52 -22.85 -34.95 35.12
CA PRO A 52 -23.94 -35.11 36.07
C PRO A 52 -23.68 -34.30 37.34
N GLY A 53 -24.73 -33.72 37.91
CA GLY A 53 -24.65 -33.13 39.25
C GLY A 53 -24.32 -34.18 40.31
N GLU A 54 -23.74 -33.78 41.44
CA GLU A 54 -23.29 -34.69 42.51
C GLU A 54 -24.35 -35.69 43.01
N ASN A 55 -25.63 -35.35 42.84
CA ASN A 55 -26.78 -36.16 43.27
C ASN A 55 -27.67 -36.63 42.10
N GLU A 56 -27.24 -36.44 40.85
CA GLU A 56 -27.99 -36.89 39.68
C GLU A 56 -27.48 -38.25 39.19
N GLU A 57 -28.40 -39.20 39.09
CA GLU A 57 -28.09 -40.50 38.49
C GLU A 57 -27.95 -40.32 36.97
N GLU A 58 -26.76 -40.62 36.46
CA GLU A 58 -26.47 -40.49 35.05
C GLU A 58 -27.03 -41.66 34.25
N SER A 59 -27.82 -41.36 33.21
CA SER A 59 -28.19 -42.37 32.23
C SER A 59 -27.02 -42.73 31.32
N VAL A 60 -26.93 -44.01 30.97
CA VAL A 60 -25.97 -44.54 29.98
C VAL A 60 -26.03 -43.76 28.65
N ALA A 61 -27.20 -43.24 28.29
CA ALA A 61 -27.37 -42.41 27.09
C ALA A 61 -26.60 -41.08 27.17
N LYS A 62 -26.64 -40.38 28.32
CA LYS A 62 -25.90 -39.12 28.53
C LYS A 62 -24.38 -39.36 28.53
N THR A 63 -23.91 -40.43 29.18
CA THR A 63 -22.47 -40.79 29.15
C THR A 63 -22.00 -41.06 27.72
N ARG A 64 -22.78 -41.81 26.93
CA ARG A 64 -22.47 -42.10 25.52
C ARG A 64 -22.46 -40.84 24.66
N GLU A 65 -23.39 -39.92 24.90
CA GLU A 65 -23.44 -38.63 24.21
C GLU A 65 -22.18 -37.81 24.48
N ARG A 66 -21.72 -37.71 25.74
CA ARG A 66 -20.49 -36.99 26.09
C ARG A 66 -19.24 -37.61 25.48
N LEU A 67 -19.09 -38.93 25.57
CA LEU A 67 -17.95 -39.61 24.97
C LEU A 67 -17.90 -39.41 23.44
N ARG A 68 -19.06 -39.41 22.79
CA ARG A 68 -19.15 -39.11 21.36
C ARG A 68 -18.78 -37.66 21.06
N TRP A 69 -19.26 -36.71 21.87
CA TRP A 69 -18.90 -35.29 21.73
C TRP A 69 -17.38 -35.11 21.87
N ASP A 70 -16.76 -35.73 22.87
CA ASP A 70 -15.32 -35.65 23.14
C ASP A 70 -14.50 -36.21 21.96
N GLN A 71 -14.95 -37.32 21.36
CA GLN A 71 -14.34 -37.87 20.15
C GLN A 71 -14.49 -36.94 18.95
N ASP A 72 -15.68 -36.37 18.75
CA ASP A 72 -15.94 -35.46 17.62
C ASP A 72 -15.16 -34.14 17.78
N ASP A 73 -14.95 -33.63 19.00
CA ASP A 73 -14.11 -32.45 19.27
C ASP A 73 -12.64 -32.72 18.94
N GLU A 74 -12.11 -33.88 19.33
CA GLU A 74 -10.75 -34.31 18.98
C GLU A 74 -10.55 -34.44 17.46
N ILE A 75 -11.52 -35.03 16.75
CA ILE A 75 -11.51 -35.14 15.28
C ILE A 75 -11.57 -33.76 14.64
N CYS A 76 -12.47 -32.89 15.10
CA CYS A 76 -12.63 -31.53 14.60
C CYS A 76 -11.33 -30.73 14.76
N ARG A 77 -10.75 -30.76 15.97
CA ARG A 77 -9.47 -30.11 16.29
C ARG A 77 -8.35 -30.66 15.41
N GLY A 78 -8.29 -31.99 15.24
CA GLY A 78 -7.32 -32.66 14.38
C GLY A 78 -7.40 -32.20 12.93
N HIS A 79 -8.59 -32.02 12.36
CA HIS A 79 -8.75 -31.49 11.01
C HIS A 79 -8.28 -30.04 10.87
N ILE A 80 -8.61 -29.19 11.85
CA ILE A 80 -8.18 -27.78 11.86
C ILE A 80 -6.64 -27.70 11.90
N LEU A 81 -6.01 -28.46 12.81
CA LEU A 81 -4.55 -28.51 12.98
C LEU A 81 -3.83 -29.12 11.77
N ASN A 82 -4.37 -30.18 11.15
CA ASN A 82 -3.77 -30.73 9.93
C ASN A 82 -3.95 -29.83 8.71
N GLY A 83 -4.90 -28.89 8.78
CA GLY A 83 -5.16 -27.92 7.72
C GLY A 83 -4.23 -26.71 7.72
N MET A 84 -3.29 -26.59 8.66
CA MET A 84 -2.34 -25.47 8.75
C MET A 84 -0.88 -25.90 8.50
N SER A 85 0.00 -24.92 8.34
CA SER A 85 1.44 -25.12 8.20
C SER A 85 2.05 -25.65 9.50
N ASN A 86 3.23 -26.27 9.42
CA ASN A 86 3.90 -26.82 10.61
C ASN A 86 4.15 -25.74 11.66
N THR A 87 4.57 -24.54 11.25
CA THR A 87 4.80 -23.41 12.16
C THR A 87 3.54 -23.02 12.93
N LEU A 88 2.37 -23.02 12.27
CA LEU A 88 1.10 -22.72 12.93
C LEU A 88 0.61 -23.89 13.78
N PHE A 89 0.83 -25.13 13.32
CA PHE A 89 0.55 -26.33 14.13
C PHE A 89 1.29 -26.24 15.47
N ASP A 90 2.60 -25.96 15.43
CA ASP A 90 3.43 -25.85 16.64
C ASP A 90 2.90 -24.76 17.58
N ALA A 91 2.40 -23.64 17.03
CA ALA A 91 1.84 -22.55 17.81
C ALA A 91 0.47 -22.86 18.46
N TYR A 92 -0.34 -23.75 17.86
CA TYR A 92 -1.74 -23.97 18.27
C TYR A 92 -2.07 -25.37 18.78
N HIS A 93 -1.19 -26.35 18.63
CA HIS A 93 -1.48 -27.76 18.99
C HIS A 93 -1.82 -27.97 20.48
N THR A 94 -1.42 -27.04 21.36
CA THR A 94 -1.72 -27.10 22.80
C THR A 94 -3.13 -26.64 23.17
N VAL A 95 -3.89 -26.08 22.22
CA VAL A 95 -5.26 -25.59 22.48
C VAL A 95 -6.20 -26.77 22.69
N LYS A 96 -6.97 -26.75 23.78
CA LYS A 96 -7.63 -27.95 24.30
C LYS A 96 -8.92 -28.34 23.59
N THR A 97 -9.61 -27.41 22.93
CA THR A 97 -10.89 -27.73 22.27
C THR A 97 -10.91 -27.18 20.86
N ALA A 98 -11.65 -27.83 19.96
CA ALA A 98 -11.82 -27.31 18.60
C ALA A 98 -12.47 -25.93 18.60
N LYS A 99 -13.43 -25.71 19.51
CA LYS A 99 -14.10 -24.41 19.69
C LYS A 99 -13.13 -23.30 20.10
N GLU A 100 -12.28 -23.56 21.09
CA GLU A 100 -11.28 -22.58 21.53
C GLU A 100 -10.28 -22.28 20.41
N LEU A 101 -9.79 -23.32 19.72
CA LEU A 101 -8.88 -23.16 18.59
C LEU A 101 -9.50 -22.31 17.48
N TRP A 102 -10.73 -22.62 17.08
CA TRP A 102 -11.47 -21.86 16.08
C TRP A 102 -11.61 -20.39 16.47
N ASN A 103 -12.01 -20.12 17.72
CA ASN A 103 -12.16 -18.77 18.23
C ASN A 103 -10.84 -17.99 18.30
N GLN A 104 -9.73 -18.65 18.69
CA GLN A 104 -8.42 -17.99 18.71
C GLN A 104 -7.97 -17.61 17.30
N LEU A 105 -8.17 -18.50 16.32
CA LEU A 105 -7.86 -18.23 14.92
C LEU A 105 -8.72 -17.08 14.37
N GLU A 106 -10.03 -17.09 14.61
CA GLU A 106 -10.92 -15.99 14.23
C GLU A 106 -10.47 -14.66 14.85
N ARG A 107 -10.21 -14.64 16.16
CA ARG A 107 -9.78 -13.43 16.85
C ARG A 107 -8.48 -12.88 16.28
N ARG A 108 -7.50 -13.74 15.97
CA ARG A 108 -6.21 -13.29 15.43
C ARG A 108 -6.36 -12.80 14.00
N TYR A 109 -6.86 -13.66 13.11
CA TYR A 109 -6.78 -13.41 11.67
C TYR A 109 -7.96 -12.62 11.10
N ILE A 110 -9.13 -12.60 11.74
CA ILE A 110 -10.24 -11.70 11.33
C ILE A 110 -9.98 -10.28 11.87
N THR A 111 -9.47 -10.13 13.10
CA THR A 111 -9.12 -8.81 13.64
C THR A 111 -7.92 -8.22 12.93
N GLU A 112 -6.91 -9.02 12.56
CA GLU A 112 -5.80 -8.58 11.71
C GLU A 112 -6.29 -8.17 10.30
N ASP A 113 -7.21 -8.91 9.66
CA ASP A 113 -7.80 -8.49 8.36
C ASP A 113 -8.59 -7.17 8.50
N ALA A 114 -9.38 -6.99 9.56
CA ALA A 114 -10.09 -5.73 9.80
C ALA A 114 -9.14 -4.56 10.11
N THR A 115 -8.05 -4.81 10.85
CA THR A 115 -7.04 -3.80 11.19
C THR A 115 -6.19 -3.45 9.97
N SER A 116 -5.81 -4.44 9.15
CA SER A 116 -5.13 -4.27 7.87
C SER A 116 -5.99 -3.47 6.89
N LYS A 117 -7.29 -3.80 6.76
CA LYS A 117 -8.26 -3.04 5.97
C LYS A 117 -8.37 -1.59 6.43
N ARG A 118 -8.54 -1.35 7.73
CA ARG A 118 -8.57 0.03 8.28
C ARG A 118 -7.29 0.79 7.98
N PHE A 119 -6.12 0.15 8.14
CA PHE A 119 -4.84 0.77 7.85
C PHE A 119 -4.68 1.13 6.36
N ILE A 120 -5.04 0.22 5.46
CA ILE A 120 -5.00 0.47 4.01
C ILE A 120 -5.95 1.62 3.64
N VAL A 121 -7.14 1.65 4.26
CA VAL A 121 -8.12 2.72 4.08
C VAL A 121 -7.59 4.06 4.54
N SER A 122 -7.11 4.15 5.79
CA SER A 122 -6.47 5.37 6.31
C SER A 122 -5.30 5.80 5.44
N LYS A 123 -4.42 4.88 5.05
CA LYS A 123 -3.25 5.19 4.21
C LYS A 123 -3.64 5.83 2.88
N PHE A 124 -4.72 5.38 2.23
CA PHE A 124 -5.20 6.03 1.01
C PHE A 124 -5.73 7.44 1.29
N PHE A 125 -6.62 7.61 2.27
CA PHE A 125 -7.24 8.91 2.55
C PHE A 125 -6.25 9.95 3.06
N ASP A 126 -5.29 9.53 3.87
CA ASP A 126 -4.26 10.39 4.47
C ASP A 126 -3.11 10.69 3.50
N TYR A 127 -2.95 9.93 2.41
CA TYR A 127 -1.91 10.20 1.42
C TYR A 127 -2.04 11.62 0.86
N LYS A 128 -0.94 12.37 0.84
CA LYS A 128 -0.81 13.69 0.23
C LYS A 128 0.48 13.73 -0.57
N MET A 129 0.42 14.11 -1.84
CA MET A 129 1.63 14.28 -2.62
C MET A 129 2.37 15.54 -2.16
N VAL A 130 3.69 15.47 -2.18
CA VAL A 130 4.57 16.58 -1.80
C VAL A 130 5.33 17.10 -3.00
N ASP A 131 5.63 18.39 -2.98
CA ASP A 131 6.53 19.02 -3.95
C ASP A 131 7.96 18.47 -3.81
N GLY A 132 8.73 18.52 -4.89
CA GLY A 132 10.13 18.07 -4.91
C GLY A 132 10.33 16.56 -5.12
N ARG A 133 9.25 15.78 -5.18
CA ARG A 133 9.26 14.38 -5.63
C ARG A 133 8.53 14.24 -6.96
N SER A 134 8.82 13.18 -7.71
CA SER A 134 8.03 12.85 -8.91
C SER A 134 6.57 12.60 -8.52
N VAL A 135 5.66 13.23 -9.24
CA VAL A 135 4.22 12.97 -9.14
C VAL A 135 3.90 11.58 -9.68
N MET A 136 4.61 11.13 -10.71
CA MET A 136 4.43 9.80 -11.28
C MET A 136 4.82 8.68 -10.29
N GLU A 137 5.93 8.85 -9.55
CA GLU A 137 6.31 7.93 -8.46
C GLU A 137 5.23 7.87 -7.38
N GLN A 138 4.78 9.03 -6.90
CA GLN A 138 3.75 9.13 -5.86
C GLN A 138 2.39 8.58 -6.33
N PHE A 139 2.04 8.77 -7.61
CA PHE A 139 0.86 8.16 -8.21
C PHE A 139 0.94 6.63 -8.24
N ASN A 140 2.10 6.07 -8.58
CA ASN A 140 2.31 4.61 -8.56
C ASN A 140 2.24 4.04 -7.14
N GLU A 141 2.69 4.79 -6.12
CA GLU A 141 2.48 4.41 -4.72
C GLU A 141 0.99 4.36 -4.36
N ILE A 142 0.19 5.32 -4.84
CA ILE A 142 -1.27 5.30 -4.65
C ILE A 142 -1.89 4.11 -5.39
N LYS A 143 -1.49 3.82 -6.63
CA LYS A 143 -1.92 2.61 -7.35
C LYS A 143 -1.63 1.34 -6.56
N SER A 144 -0.43 1.21 -5.98
CA SER A 144 -0.09 0.08 -5.11
C SER A 144 -0.96 0.00 -3.84
N ILE A 145 -1.44 1.13 -3.31
CA ILE A 145 -2.45 1.12 -2.24
C ILE A 145 -3.78 0.59 -2.77
N LEU A 146 -4.24 1.04 -3.93
CA LEU A 146 -5.49 0.60 -4.58
C LEU A 146 -5.47 -0.88 -4.99
N ASP A 147 -4.31 -1.42 -5.39
CA ASP A 147 -4.17 -2.85 -5.66
C ASP A 147 -4.43 -3.69 -4.41
N ARG A 148 -4.00 -3.21 -3.24
CA ARG A 148 -4.29 -3.85 -1.95
C ARG A 148 -5.76 -3.72 -1.56
N TYR A 149 -6.45 -2.64 -1.95
CA TYR A 149 -7.91 -2.55 -1.82
C TYR A 149 -8.60 -3.69 -2.57
N SER A 150 -8.19 -3.95 -3.82
CA SER A 150 -8.72 -5.04 -4.65
C SER A 150 -8.47 -6.41 -4.02
N GLN A 151 -7.28 -6.66 -3.45
CA GLN A 151 -6.96 -7.89 -2.72
C GLN A 151 -7.90 -8.11 -1.52
N HIS A 152 -8.19 -7.06 -0.76
CA HIS A 152 -9.11 -7.11 0.39
C HIS A 152 -10.60 -6.95 0.01
N LYS A 153 -10.93 -6.89 -1.28
CA LYS A 153 -12.29 -6.69 -1.82
C LYS A 153 -12.96 -5.39 -1.36
N LEU A 154 -12.15 -4.37 -1.13
CA LEU A 154 -12.61 -3.00 -0.89
C LEU A 154 -12.72 -2.31 -2.25
N ALA A 155 -13.82 -2.53 -2.98
CA ALA A 155 -14.02 -1.81 -4.23
C ALA A 155 -14.36 -0.34 -3.92
N LEU A 156 -13.59 0.58 -4.48
CA LEU A 156 -13.93 2.00 -4.52
C LEU A 156 -14.43 2.33 -5.93
N ASP A 157 -15.42 3.21 -5.98
CA ASP A 157 -15.87 3.78 -7.23
C ASP A 157 -14.74 4.56 -7.92
N GLU A 158 -14.55 4.33 -9.22
CA GLU A 158 -13.40 4.88 -9.96
C GLU A 158 -13.43 6.41 -10.02
N PHE A 159 -14.62 7.00 -10.15
CA PHE A 159 -14.79 8.45 -10.13
C PHE A 159 -14.36 9.05 -8.79
N ILE A 160 -14.70 8.39 -7.66
CA ILE A 160 -14.22 8.80 -6.33
C ILE A 160 -12.70 8.71 -6.24
N VAL A 161 -12.10 7.62 -6.74
CA VAL A 161 -10.64 7.43 -6.72
C VAL A 161 -9.93 8.52 -7.50
N VAL A 162 -10.35 8.76 -8.74
CA VAL A 162 -9.77 9.77 -9.64
C VAL A 162 -9.87 11.16 -9.02
N THR A 163 -11.06 11.54 -8.53
CA THR A 163 -11.29 12.82 -7.85
C THR A 163 -10.37 12.97 -6.63
N SER A 164 -10.23 11.91 -5.83
CA SER A 164 -9.36 11.91 -4.66
C SER A 164 -7.89 12.07 -5.02
N ILE A 165 -7.40 11.42 -6.06
CA ILE A 165 -6.01 11.56 -6.53
C ILE A 165 -5.74 12.98 -7.02
N ILE A 166 -6.67 13.57 -7.79
CA ILE A 166 -6.60 14.96 -8.24
C ILE A 166 -6.46 15.91 -7.03
N ASP A 167 -7.22 15.68 -5.96
CA ASP A 167 -7.15 16.45 -4.72
C ASP A 167 -5.86 16.24 -3.91
N LYS A 168 -5.13 15.16 -4.16
CA LYS A 168 -3.86 14.85 -3.51
C LYS A 168 -2.66 15.47 -4.21
N LEU A 169 -2.83 16.03 -5.41
CA LEU A 169 -1.75 16.66 -6.17
C LEU A 169 -1.07 17.76 -5.36
N PRO A 170 0.26 17.89 -5.50
CA PRO A 170 1.03 18.79 -4.65
C PRO A 170 0.73 20.27 -4.99
N PRO A 171 1.01 21.21 -4.07
CA PRO A 171 0.70 22.62 -4.25
C PRO A 171 1.19 23.24 -5.57
N SER A 172 2.38 22.87 -6.05
CA SER A 172 2.90 23.39 -7.33
C SER A 172 2.10 22.96 -8.56
N TRP A 173 1.20 21.97 -8.42
CA TRP A 173 0.32 21.45 -9.48
C TRP A 173 -1.10 22.04 -9.45
N LYS A 174 -1.33 23.10 -8.65
CA LYS A 174 -2.66 23.70 -8.44
C LYS A 174 -3.41 24.06 -9.75
N ASN A 175 -2.72 24.63 -10.73
CA ASN A 175 -3.36 25.04 -12.00
C ASN A 175 -3.82 23.82 -12.81
N PHE A 176 -2.97 22.80 -12.92
CA PHE A 176 -3.29 21.54 -13.58
C PHE A 176 -4.44 20.81 -12.88
N ARG A 177 -4.39 20.74 -11.54
CA ARG A 177 -5.47 20.19 -10.71
C ARG A 177 -6.81 20.86 -11.00
N ASN A 178 -6.86 22.19 -11.04
CA ASN A 178 -8.09 22.92 -11.32
C ASN A 178 -8.58 22.66 -12.75
N ASN A 179 -7.68 22.54 -13.72
CA ASN A 179 -8.01 22.19 -15.11
C ASN A 179 -8.72 20.84 -15.18
N LEU A 180 -8.20 19.82 -14.48
CA LEU A 180 -8.82 18.50 -14.41
C LEU A 180 -10.20 18.54 -13.76
N LYS A 181 -10.41 19.35 -12.72
CA LYS A 181 -11.73 19.50 -12.06
C LYS A 181 -12.80 20.17 -12.92
N HIS A 182 -12.40 20.97 -13.90
CA HIS A 182 -13.33 21.70 -14.77
C HIS A 182 -13.58 20.98 -16.10
N ARG A 183 -12.92 19.84 -16.36
CA ARG A 183 -13.24 19.00 -17.52
C ARG A 183 -14.66 18.46 -17.39
N LYS A 184 -15.33 18.38 -18.54
CA LYS A 184 -16.71 17.87 -18.66
C LYS A 184 -16.79 16.35 -18.87
N GLU A 185 -15.68 15.77 -19.32
CA GLU A 185 -15.56 14.33 -19.57
C GLU A 185 -15.03 13.66 -18.31
N ASP A 186 -15.64 12.54 -17.95
CA ASP A 186 -15.13 11.68 -16.88
C ASP A 186 -13.80 11.07 -17.31
N ILE A 187 -12.81 11.17 -16.42
CA ILE A 187 -11.46 10.67 -16.64
C ILE A 187 -11.33 9.37 -15.85
N ASN A 188 -10.89 8.30 -16.50
CA ASN A 188 -10.57 7.05 -15.78
C ASN A 188 -9.15 7.07 -15.19
N LEU A 189 -8.81 6.06 -14.38
CA LEU A 189 -7.54 6.06 -13.65
C LEU A 189 -6.31 6.01 -14.58
N ASP A 190 -6.41 5.36 -15.73
CA ASP A 190 -5.30 5.21 -16.68
C ASP A 190 -5.11 6.47 -17.54
N GLU A 191 -6.20 7.12 -17.94
CA GLU A 191 -6.17 8.44 -18.56
C GLU A 191 -5.56 9.49 -17.63
N LEU A 192 -5.94 9.47 -16.34
CA LEU A 192 -5.33 10.34 -15.34
C LEU A 192 -3.81 10.11 -15.27
N GLY A 193 -3.37 8.85 -15.22
CA GLY A 193 -1.94 8.52 -15.22
C GLY A 193 -1.21 9.06 -16.46
N THR A 194 -1.84 8.98 -17.63
CA THR A 194 -1.30 9.51 -18.87
C THR A 194 -1.17 11.04 -18.83
N HIS A 195 -2.21 11.73 -18.36
CA HIS A 195 -2.19 13.18 -18.21
C HIS A 195 -1.13 13.65 -17.20
N LEU A 196 -0.99 12.97 -16.07
CA LEU A 196 0.04 13.27 -15.06
C LEU A 196 1.44 13.12 -15.62
N ARG A 197 1.69 12.06 -16.40
CA ARG A 197 3.00 11.83 -17.01
C ARG A 197 3.38 12.93 -17.99
N ILE A 198 2.45 13.29 -18.89
CA ILE A 198 2.69 14.34 -19.90
C ILE A 198 2.98 15.69 -19.21
N GLU A 199 2.17 16.07 -18.23
CA GLU A 199 2.37 17.32 -17.48
C GLU A 199 3.69 17.33 -16.71
N GLU A 200 4.11 16.19 -16.14
CA GLU A 200 5.39 16.10 -15.44
C GLU A 200 6.57 16.30 -16.40
N ASP A 201 6.51 15.71 -17.59
CA ASP A 201 7.56 15.84 -18.60
C ASP A 201 7.64 17.28 -19.14
N LEU A 202 6.50 17.93 -19.41
CA LEU A 202 6.45 19.35 -19.80
C LEU A 202 7.10 20.25 -18.75
N ARG A 203 6.82 20.03 -17.46
CA ARG A 203 7.42 20.79 -16.36
C ARG A 203 8.94 20.59 -16.24
N LYS A 204 9.43 19.38 -16.51
CA LYS A 204 10.88 19.10 -16.54
C LYS A 204 11.56 19.87 -17.67
N GLU A 205 10.94 19.95 -18.84
CA GLU A 205 11.46 20.72 -19.98
C GLU A 205 11.43 22.23 -19.75
N GLU A 206 10.38 22.77 -19.14
CA GLU A 206 10.33 24.20 -18.78
C GLU A 206 11.41 24.56 -17.74
N LYS A 207 11.62 23.69 -16.76
CA LYS A 207 12.65 23.88 -15.75
C LYS A 207 14.07 23.84 -16.35
N SER A 208 14.36 22.91 -17.26
CA SER A 208 15.68 22.86 -17.90
C SER A 208 15.96 24.06 -18.81
N LYS A 209 14.94 24.60 -19.48
CA LYS A 209 15.06 25.83 -20.29
C LYS A 209 15.37 27.05 -19.44
N SER A 210 14.60 27.25 -18.36
CA SER A 210 14.82 28.39 -17.44
C SER A 210 16.19 28.34 -16.76
N GLU A 211 16.65 27.16 -16.34
CA GLU A 211 18.00 26.99 -15.78
C GLU A 211 19.10 27.30 -16.82
N GLY A 212 18.87 26.96 -18.09
CA GLY A 212 19.79 27.29 -19.19
C GLY A 212 19.86 28.79 -19.50
N GLU A 213 18.71 29.47 -19.53
CA GLU A 213 18.62 30.92 -19.74
C GLU A 213 19.29 31.70 -18.60
N ASP A 214 19.10 31.28 -17.34
CA ASP A 214 19.75 31.88 -16.17
C ASP A 214 21.28 31.69 -16.19
N GLU A 215 21.77 30.54 -16.65
CA GLU A 215 23.20 30.27 -16.84
C GLU A 215 23.81 31.14 -17.95
N GLU A 216 23.09 31.32 -19.07
CA GLU A 216 23.52 32.15 -20.19
C GLU A 216 23.55 33.63 -19.81
N ALA A 217 22.51 34.13 -19.14
CA ALA A 217 22.46 35.48 -18.62
C ALA A 217 23.63 35.79 -17.66
N LYS A 218 23.94 34.87 -16.73
CA LYS A 218 25.10 35.01 -15.83
C LYS A 218 26.44 35.02 -16.57
N ARG A 219 26.57 34.24 -17.66
CA ARG A 219 27.78 34.24 -18.48
C ARG A 219 27.94 35.55 -19.23
N GLU A 220 26.88 36.07 -19.84
CA GLU A 220 26.90 37.38 -20.50
C GLU A 220 27.24 38.49 -19.52
N GLU A 221 26.63 38.49 -18.32
CA GLU A 221 26.90 39.48 -17.28
C GLU A 221 28.37 39.45 -16.83
N SER A 222 28.93 38.25 -16.62
CA SER A 222 30.36 38.09 -16.29
C SER A 222 31.30 38.54 -17.41
N HIS A 223 30.89 38.34 -18.67
CA HIS A 223 31.65 38.76 -19.84
C HIS A 223 31.66 40.29 -19.99
N ILE A 224 30.50 40.92 -19.83
CA ILE A 224 30.36 42.38 -19.84
C ILE A 224 31.18 43.01 -18.71
N GLU A 225 31.10 42.46 -17.50
CA GLU A 225 31.85 42.98 -16.35
C GLU A 225 33.37 42.86 -16.54
N GLY A 226 33.84 41.74 -17.11
CA GLY A 226 35.24 41.56 -17.48
C GLY A 226 35.71 42.58 -18.53
N ASN A 227 34.87 42.85 -19.54
CA ASN A 227 35.20 43.79 -20.61
C ASN A 227 35.26 45.24 -20.10
N TRP A 228 34.36 45.62 -19.19
CA TRP A 228 34.36 46.93 -18.53
C TRP A 228 35.61 47.15 -17.68
N LYS A 229 36.01 46.16 -16.85
CA LYS A 229 37.23 46.23 -16.03
C LYS A 229 38.51 46.37 -16.88
N SER A 230 38.53 45.70 -18.04
CA SER A 230 39.64 45.81 -19.00
C SER A 230 39.71 47.20 -19.66
N ALA A 231 38.57 47.75 -20.06
CA ALA A 231 38.48 49.09 -20.64
C ALA A 231 38.89 50.18 -19.63
N ASP A 232 38.44 50.07 -18.39
CA ASP A 232 38.80 51.00 -17.30
C ASP A 232 40.31 50.97 -17.02
N SER A 233 40.90 49.76 -16.95
CA SER A 233 42.35 49.60 -16.77
C SER A 233 43.17 50.25 -17.89
N LYS A 234 42.71 50.14 -19.15
CA LYS A 234 43.35 50.82 -20.29
C LYS A 234 43.25 52.33 -20.20
N MET A 235 42.09 52.86 -19.81
CA MET A 235 41.87 54.29 -19.68
C MET A 235 42.74 54.90 -18.58
N GLN A 236 42.89 54.21 -17.45
CA GLN A 236 43.78 54.62 -16.35
C GLN A 236 45.26 54.65 -16.79
N LEU A 237 45.72 53.66 -17.56
CA LEU A 237 47.08 53.64 -18.12
C LEU A 237 47.31 54.79 -19.09
N GLU A 238 46.34 55.09 -19.96
CA GLU A 238 46.43 56.21 -20.90
C GLU A 238 46.48 57.56 -20.18
N LEU A 239 45.66 57.74 -19.13
CA LEU A 239 45.67 58.94 -18.30
C LEU A 239 47.02 59.13 -17.59
N ALA A 240 47.58 58.04 -17.05
CA ALA A 240 48.89 58.05 -16.41
C ALA A 240 49.99 58.47 -17.40
N PHE A 241 49.91 57.99 -18.64
CA PHE A 241 50.85 58.35 -19.70
C PHE A 241 50.75 59.83 -20.08
N GLN A 242 49.54 60.37 -20.25
CA GLN A 242 49.31 61.78 -20.54
C GLN A 242 49.81 62.70 -19.41
N ASN A 243 49.53 62.35 -18.16
CA ASN A 243 50.02 63.09 -16.99
C ASN A 243 51.55 63.09 -16.91
N HIS A 244 52.20 61.96 -17.20
CA HIS A 244 53.66 61.88 -17.25
C HIS A 244 54.25 62.76 -18.37
N GLN A 245 53.64 62.79 -19.55
CA GLN A 245 54.08 63.69 -20.63
C GLN A 245 53.90 65.18 -20.30
N LEU A 246 52.81 65.55 -19.62
CA LEU A 246 52.59 66.93 -19.13
C LEU A 246 53.63 67.34 -18.07
N LEU A 247 54.02 66.44 -17.17
CA LEU A 247 55.08 66.72 -16.20
C LEU A 247 56.42 66.96 -16.88
N LEU A 248 56.75 66.19 -17.92
CA LEU A 248 57.98 66.39 -18.70
C LEU A 248 57.98 67.73 -19.45
N SER A 249 56.84 68.21 -19.95
CA SER A 249 56.77 69.49 -20.66
C SER A 249 56.84 70.73 -19.76
N VAL A 250 56.41 70.63 -18.50
CA VAL A 250 56.48 71.74 -17.52
C VAL A 250 57.88 71.91 -16.93
N THR A 251 58.73 70.86 -16.96
CA THR A 251 60.13 70.95 -16.49
C THR A 251 61.10 71.62 -17.47
N HIS A 252 60.63 72.02 -18.66
CA HIS A 252 61.38 72.87 -19.59
C HIS A 252 60.79 74.29 -19.60
N VAL A 253 61.23 75.11 -18.65
CA VAL A 253 61.23 76.57 -18.78
C VAL A 253 62.71 76.99 -18.76
N PRO A 254 63.17 77.80 -19.73
CA PRO A 254 64.58 78.10 -19.96
C PRO A 254 65.29 78.80 -18.81
#